data_AF-A0A9E0EN87-F1
#
_entry.id   AF-A0A9E0EN87-F1
#
_cell.length_a   1.000
_cell.length_b   1.000
_cell.length_c   1.000
_cell.angle_alpha   90.00
_cell.angle_beta   90.00
_cell.angle_gamma   90.00
#
_symmetry.space_group_name_H-M   'P 1'
#
loop_
_entity.id
_entity.type
_entity.pdbx_description
1 polymer ?
#
loop_
_entity_poly.entity_id
_entity_poly.type
_entity_poly.pdbx_seq_one_letter_code
_entity_poly.pdbx_strand_id
1 'polypeptide(L)'
;MRDLIVVAGHTNVKGLDQGASANGYTEGQLAVEFRDLLIKELEFLGIPVKTDSNKNALVQTLQWLKGVLKSDKTVCIDIHWNAASSKARGTEVIVPDNASIFEKNFAKNILNVFVSNGFVNRGVKPESQTARKRLGWMRPPAENI
;
A
#
# COMPACT_ATOMS: atom_id res chain seq x y z
N MET A 1 -13.74 -0.12 16.84
CA MET A 1 -12.34 -0.02 16.40
C MET A 1 -12.25 -0.61 15.00
N ARG A 2 -11.46 -0.03 14.10
CA ARG A 2 -11.25 -0.57 12.75
C ARG A 2 -10.16 -1.64 12.80
N ASP A 3 -10.33 -2.72 12.06
CA ASP A 3 -9.24 -3.69 11.84
C ASP A 3 -8.23 -3.09 10.85
N LEU A 4 -6.95 -3.46 10.98
CA LEU A 4 -5.88 -2.98 10.10
C LEU A 4 -5.19 -4.14 9.39
N ILE A 5 -5.06 -4.01 8.07
CA ILE A 5 -4.31 -4.91 7.20
C ILE A 5 -3.29 -4.07 6.44
N VAL A 6 -2.02 -4.47 6.49
CA VAL A 6 -0.94 -3.84 5.74
C VAL A 6 -0.25 -4.92 4.92
N VAL A 7 -0.19 -4.73 3.60
CA VAL A 7 0.44 -5.65 2.65
C VAL A 7 1.57 -4.93 1.90
N ALA A 8 2.43 -5.73 1.27
CA ALA A 8 3.45 -5.22 0.37
C ALA A 8 3.05 -5.52 -1.07
N GLY A 9 3.12 -4.50 -1.92
CA GLY A 9 2.94 -4.65 -3.35
C GLY A 9 4.09 -5.45 -3.95
N HIS A 10 3.78 -6.26 -4.96
CA HIS A 10 4.74 -7.19 -5.59
C HIS A 10 5.32 -8.21 -4.59
N THR A 11 6.29 -9.01 -5.02
CA THR A 11 6.96 -9.98 -4.13
C THR A 11 8.47 -9.77 -4.04
N ASN A 12 9.06 -10.17 -2.91
CA ASN A 12 10.51 -10.23 -2.76
C ASN A 12 11.14 -11.51 -3.32
N VAL A 13 10.34 -12.41 -3.92
CA VAL A 13 10.79 -13.68 -4.50
C VAL A 13 11.33 -13.47 -5.92
N LYS A 14 12.59 -13.85 -6.14
CA LYS A 14 13.22 -13.81 -7.46
C LYS A 14 12.50 -14.69 -8.47
N GLY A 15 12.35 -14.20 -9.70
CA GLY A 15 11.69 -14.92 -10.80
C GLY A 15 10.16 -14.78 -10.81
N LEU A 16 9.59 -14.05 -9.85
CA LEU A 16 8.19 -13.63 -9.84
C LEU A 16 8.10 -12.11 -10.10
N ASP A 17 6.89 -11.54 -10.06
CA ASP A 17 6.69 -10.10 -10.24
C ASP A 17 7.24 -9.30 -9.04
N GLN A 18 8.42 -8.71 -9.22
CA GLN A 18 9.09 -7.90 -8.19
C GLN A 18 8.86 -6.38 -8.36
N GLY A 19 8.00 -5.98 -9.31
CA GLY A 19 7.72 -4.58 -9.61
C GLY A 19 8.90 -3.84 -10.24
N ALA A 20 8.96 -2.53 -10.01
CA ALA A 20 10.04 -1.69 -10.54
C ALA A 20 11.42 -2.11 -10.01
N SER A 21 12.46 -1.90 -10.82
CA SER A 21 13.84 -2.24 -10.45
C SER A 21 14.83 -1.17 -10.95
N ALA A 22 15.73 -0.71 -10.07
CA ALA A 22 16.77 0.25 -10.41
C ALA A 22 17.90 0.22 -9.36
N ASN A 23 19.14 0.49 -9.78
CA ASN A 23 20.30 0.65 -8.88
C ASN A 23 20.52 -0.51 -7.88
N GLY A 24 20.17 -1.74 -8.26
CA GLY A 24 20.31 -2.92 -7.40
C GLY A 24 19.15 -3.15 -6.42
N TYR A 25 18.11 -2.32 -6.46
CA TYR A 25 16.90 -2.46 -5.65
C TYR A 25 15.71 -2.90 -6.50
N THR A 26 14.79 -3.63 -5.87
CA THR A 26 13.49 -4.02 -6.45
C THR A 26 12.36 -3.54 -5.54
N GLU A 27 11.26 -3.11 -6.14
CA GLU A 27 10.08 -2.59 -5.44
C GLU A 27 9.56 -3.58 -4.40
N GLY A 28 9.36 -4.85 -4.77
CA GLY A 28 8.83 -5.86 -3.86
C GLY A 28 9.73 -6.11 -2.63
N GLN A 29 11.06 -5.98 -2.77
CA GLN A 29 11.96 -6.06 -1.61
C GLN A 29 11.80 -4.88 -0.67
N LEU A 30 11.77 -3.67 -1.21
CA LEU A 30 11.66 -2.44 -0.42
C LEU A 30 10.25 -2.30 0.20
N ALA A 31 9.20 -2.76 -0.49
CA ALA A 31 7.83 -2.75 0.03
C ALA A 31 7.69 -3.69 1.23
N VAL A 32 8.24 -4.92 1.13
CA VAL A 32 8.30 -5.87 2.25
C VAL A 32 9.09 -5.29 3.43
N GLU A 33 10.27 -4.71 3.18
CA GLU A 33 11.08 -4.10 4.23
C GLU A 33 10.32 -2.99 4.98
N PHE A 34 9.71 -2.05 4.25
CA PHE A 34 8.98 -0.96 4.87
C PHE A 34 7.75 -1.44 5.65
N ARG A 35 7.01 -2.39 5.09
CA ARG A 35 5.86 -3.02 5.75
C ARG A 35 6.26 -3.68 7.07
N ASP A 36 7.34 -4.45 7.09
CA ASP A 36 7.78 -5.17 8.28
C ASP A 36 8.25 -4.20 9.38
N LEU A 37 8.91 -3.10 9.01
CA LEU A 37 9.26 -2.02 9.95
C LEU A 37 8.02 -1.32 10.50
N LEU A 38 7.03 -1.03 9.66
CA LEU A 38 5.77 -0.42 10.08
C LEU A 38 4.98 -1.32 11.03
N ILE A 39 4.87 -2.62 10.70
CA ILE A 39 4.18 -3.60 11.54
C ILE A 39 4.82 -3.68 12.92
N LYS A 40 6.16 -3.76 12.98
CA LYS A 40 6.88 -3.78 14.25
C LYS A 40 6.55 -2.59 15.14
N GLU A 41 6.45 -1.39 14.56
CA GLU A 41 6.08 -0.18 15.30
C GLU A 41 4.62 -0.19 15.73
N LEU A 42 3.70 -0.63 14.86
CA LEU A 42 2.28 -0.78 15.21
C LEU A 42 2.07 -1.78 16.36
N GLU A 43 2.77 -2.91 16.33
CA GLU A 43 2.74 -3.90 17.39
C GLU A 43 3.31 -3.35 18.71
N PHE A 44 4.42 -2.60 18.64
CA PHE A 44 4.99 -1.91 19.79
C PHE A 44 3.99 -0.93 20.43
N LEU A 45 3.18 -0.26 19.62
CA LEU A 45 2.09 0.63 20.06
C LEU A 45 0.81 -0.12 20.49
N GLY A 46 0.79 -1.45 20.46
CA GLY A 46 -0.36 -2.27 20.85
C GLY A 46 -1.49 -2.29 19.82
N ILE A 47 -1.21 -1.95 18.56
CA ILE A 47 -2.19 -1.94 17.46
C ILE A 47 -2.12 -3.30 16.74
N PRO A 48 -3.16 -4.14 16.82
CA PRO A 48 -3.18 -5.41 16.10
C PRO A 48 -3.26 -5.17 14.59
N VAL A 49 -2.33 -5.77 13.85
CA VAL A 49 -2.24 -5.67 12.39
C VAL A 49 -2.10 -7.05 11.77
N LYS A 50 -2.73 -7.27 10.61
CA LYS A 50 -2.51 -8.47 9.79
C LYS A 50 -1.71 -8.12 8.56
N THR A 51 -0.95 -9.09 8.07
CA THR A 51 -0.14 -8.94 6.86
C THR A 51 -0.11 -10.20 6.02
N ASP A 52 0.19 -10.05 4.74
CA ASP A 52 0.30 -11.13 3.79
C ASP A 52 1.71 -11.75 3.77
N SER A 53 1.83 -12.90 3.13
CA SER A 53 3.14 -13.57 2.97
C SER A 53 4.03 -12.79 2.02
N ASN A 54 5.31 -12.64 2.33
CA ASN A 54 6.30 -11.94 1.48
C ASN A 54 6.44 -12.59 0.08
N LYS A 55 6.00 -13.84 -0.06
CA LYS A 55 5.97 -14.60 -1.31
C LYS A 55 4.77 -14.28 -2.20
N ASN A 56 3.77 -13.58 -1.67
CA ASN A 56 2.57 -13.27 -2.43
C ASN A 56 2.88 -12.16 -3.43
N ALA A 57 2.33 -12.31 -4.63
CA ALA A 57 2.05 -11.19 -5.52
C ALA A 57 0.54 -10.91 -5.47
N LEU A 58 0.08 -9.91 -6.25
CA LEU A 58 -1.29 -9.39 -6.19
C LEU A 58 -2.39 -10.48 -6.11
N VAL A 59 -2.33 -11.51 -6.95
CA VAL A 59 -3.38 -12.54 -6.99
C VAL A 59 -3.44 -13.34 -5.68
N GLN A 60 -2.29 -13.72 -5.15
CA GLN A 60 -2.19 -14.47 -3.89
C GLN A 60 -2.59 -13.60 -2.70
N THR A 61 -2.19 -12.32 -2.69
CA THR A 61 -2.59 -11.35 -1.66
C THR A 61 -4.10 -11.15 -1.65
N LEU A 62 -4.73 -10.96 -2.82
CA LEU A 62 -6.20 -10.84 -2.92
C LEU A 62 -6.93 -12.13 -2.51
N GLN A 63 -6.37 -13.30 -2.81
CA GLN A 63 -6.94 -14.57 -2.37
C GLN A 63 -6.87 -14.73 -0.85
N TRP A 64 -5.71 -14.42 -0.25
CA TRP A 64 -5.53 -14.42 1.19
C TRP A 64 -6.47 -13.42 1.87
N LEU A 65 -6.60 -12.20 1.32
CA LEU A 65 -7.43 -11.14 1.86
C LEU A 65 -8.89 -11.59 2.01
N LYS A 66 -9.44 -12.30 1.02
CA LYS A 66 -10.80 -12.87 1.08
C LYS A 66 -11.03 -13.78 2.30
N GLY A 67 -9.99 -14.46 2.79
CA GLY A 67 -10.08 -15.34 3.96
C GLY A 67 -9.93 -14.62 5.30
N VAL A 68 -9.34 -13.42 5.33
CA VAL A 68 -9.04 -12.70 6.58
C VAL A 68 -9.84 -11.42 6.80
N LEU A 69 -10.43 -10.89 5.74
CA LEU A 69 -11.26 -9.69 5.75
C LEU A 69 -12.59 -9.98 6.45
N LYS A 70 -12.90 -9.21 7.51
CA LYS A 70 -14.07 -9.46 8.37
C LYS A 70 -15.18 -8.43 8.20
N SER A 71 -14.85 -7.22 7.73
CA SER A 71 -15.78 -6.10 7.61
C SER A 71 -15.29 -5.09 6.57
N ASP A 72 -16.23 -4.38 5.98
CA ASP A 72 -16.07 -3.18 5.16
C ASP A 72 -15.38 -2.00 5.86
N LYS A 73 -15.31 -2.00 7.20
CA LYS A 73 -14.57 -1.01 8.01
C LYS A 73 -13.12 -1.43 8.30
N THR A 74 -12.62 -2.46 7.63
CA THR A 74 -11.21 -2.84 7.71
C THR A 74 -10.41 -1.86 6.86
N VAL A 75 -9.34 -1.30 7.41
CA VAL A 75 -8.39 -0.49 6.65
C VAL A 75 -7.38 -1.42 6.00
N CYS A 76 -7.29 -1.35 4.68
CA CYS A 76 -6.38 -2.16 3.87
C CYS A 76 -5.37 -1.25 3.18
N ILE A 77 -4.09 -1.38 3.51
CA ILE A 77 -2.99 -0.57 2.96
C ILE A 77 -2.10 -1.47 2.08
N ASP A 78 -1.87 -1.08 0.82
CA ASP A 78 -0.91 -1.73 -0.09
C ASP A 78 0.28 -0.81 -0.39
N ILE A 79 1.47 -1.23 0.03
CA ILE A 79 2.70 -0.43 -0.04
C ILE A 79 3.40 -0.65 -1.38
N HIS A 80 3.66 0.44 -2.09
CA HIS A 80 4.32 0.44 -3.40
C HIS A 80 5.47 1.45 -3.51
N TRP A 81 6.34 1.24 -4.50
CA TRP A 81 7.38 2.20 -4.87
C TRP A 81 7.18 2.67 -6.31
N ASN A 82 6.71 3.90 -6.47
CA ASN A 82 6.51 4.46 -7.80
C ASN A 82 7.84 4.63 -8.55
N ALA A 83 7.81 4.41 -9.87
CA ALA A 83 8.97 4.47 -10.73
C ALA A 83 8.67 5.24 -12.01
N ALA A 84 9.61 6.11 -12.40
CA ALA A 84 9.59 6.88 -13.63
C ALA A 84 11.04 7.19 -14.03
N SER A 85 11.30 8.37 -14.59
CA SER A 85 12.67 8.82 -14.85
C SER A 85 13.42 9.14 -13.55
N SER A 86 14.75 9.16 -13.60
CA SER A 86 15.62 9.48 -12.45
C SER A 86 15.42 10.88 -11.85
N LYS A 87 14.70 11.77 -12.54
CA LYS A 87 14.36 13.12 -12.05
C LYS A 87 13.06 13.15 -11.26
N ALA A 88 12.21 12.13 -11.38
CA ALA A 88 10.93 12.05 -10.70
C ALA A 88 11.12 11.73 -9.21
N ARG A 89 10.35 12.41 -8.36
CA ARG A 89 10.37 12.23 -6.90
C ARG A 89 9.04 12.63 -6.27
N GLY A 90 8.79 12.11 -5.08
CA GLY A 90 7.66 12.47 -4.22
C GLY A 90 6.76 11.30 -3.85
N THR A 91 5.79 11.59 -3.00
CA THR A 91 4.86 10.63 -2.42
C THR A 91 3.45 10.97 -2.86
N GLU A 92 2.71 9.96 -3.30
CA GLU A 92 1.27 10.01 -3.53
C GLU A 92 0.61 8.86 -2.80
N VAL A 93 -0.68 9.01 -2.50
CA VAL A 93 -1.50 7.94 -1.92
C VAL A 93 -2.68 7.72 -2.85
N ILE A 94 -2.93 6.48 -3.22
CA ILE A 94 -4.01 6.13 -4.13
C ILE A 94 -5.23 5.71 -3.32
N VAL A 95 -6.42 6.07 -3.79
CA VAL A 95 -7.70 5.64 -3.20
C VAL A 95 -8.65 5.20 -4.31
N PRO A 96 -9.73 4.47 -4.00
CA PRO A 96 -10.76 4.15 -4.99
C PRO A 96 -11.36 5.41 -5.62
N ASP A 97 -11.83 5.33 -6.86
CA ASP A 97 -12.52 6.46 -7.51
C ASP A 97 -13.72 6.97 -6.67
N ASN A 98 -14.41 6.05 -6.00
CA ASN A 98 -15.55 6.31 -5.12
C ASN A 98 -15.18 6.27 -3.62
N ALA A 99 -13.94 6.64 -3.26
CA ALA A 99 -13.48 6.64 -1.88
C ALA A 99 -14.38 7.47 -0.94
N SER A 100 -14.62 6.90 0.24
CA SER A 100 -15.33 7.52 1.35
C SER A 100 -14.58 8.75 1.89
N ILE A 101 -15.28 9.55 2.70
CA ILE A 101 -14.68 10.67 3.43
C ILE A 101 -13.55 10.17 4.35
N PHE A 102 -13.74 8.99 4.97
CA PHE A 102 -12.73 8.41 5.83
C PHE A 102 -11.46 8.05 5.06
N GLU A 103 -11.56 7.31 3.95
CA GLU A 103 -10.40 6.92 3.13
C GLU A 103 -9.62 8.14 2.64
N LYS A 104 -10.32 9.18 2.14
CA LYS A 104 -9.68 10.42 1.68
C LYS A 104 -8.93 11.14 2.81
N ASN A 105 -9.53 11.24 3.99
CA ASN A 105 -8.90 11.89 5.14
C ASN A 105 -7.73 11.08 5.67
N PHE A 106 -7.87 9.75 5.75
CA PHE A 106 -6.81 8.88 6.22
C PHE A 106 -5.62 8.86 5.25
N ALA A 107 -5.87 8.77 3.94
CA ALA A 107 -4.85 8.91 2.91
C ALA A 107 -4.13 10.28 2.98
N LYS A 108 -4.86 11.36 3.23
CA LYS A 108 -4.28 12.69 3.41
C LYS A 108 -3.38 12.76 4.64
N ASN A 109 -3.78 12.13 5.74
CA ASN A 109 -2.97 12.08 6.95
C ASN A 109 -1.66 11.30 6.72
N ILE A 110 -1.73 10.15 6.06
CA ILE A 110 -0.54 9.37 5.67
C ILE A 110 0.40 10.25 4.82
N LEU A 111 -0.13 10.88 3.77
CA LEU A 111 0.65 11.76 2.90
C LEU A 111 1.31 12.91 3.67
N ASN A 112 0.59 13.54 4.59
CA ASN A 112 1.11 14.64 5.39
C ASN A 112 2.29 14.21 6.29
N VAL A 113 2.29 12.97 6.80
CA VAL A 113 3.44 12.44 7.57
C VAL A 113 4.68 12.34 6.69
N PHE A 114 4.57 11.85 5.46
CA PHE A 114 5.72 11.85 4.54
C PHE A 114 6.16 13.28 4.19
N VAL A 115 5.22 14.18 3.93
CA VAL A 115 5.53 15.57 3.59
C VAL A 115 6.22 16.31 4.74
N SER A 116 5.80 16.08 5.99
CA SER A 116 6.47 16.68 7.15
C SER A 116 7.89 16.15 7.36
N ASN A 117 8.22 14.99 6.78
CA ASN A 117 9.56 14.41 6.73
C ASN A 117 10.35 14.80 5.46
N GLY A 118 9.87 15.80 4.70
CA GLY A 118 10.59 16.39 3.57
C GLY A 118 10.33 15.74 2.20
N PHE A 119 9.40 14.79 2.11
CA PHE A 119 9.02 14.21 0.82
C PHE A 119 8.13 15.17 0.01
N VAL A 120 8.32 15.18 -1.31
CA VAL A 120 7.52 16.04 -2.21
C VAL A 120 6.06 15.55 -2.23
N ASN A 121 5.13 16.45 -1.93
CA ASN A 121 3.70 16.16 -1.97
C ASN A 121 3.20 16.01 -3.42
N ARG A 122 2.72 14.82 -3.80
CA ARG A 122 2.08 14.57 -5.11
C ARG A 122 0.56 14.39 -5.03
N GLY A 123 -0.01 14.51 -3.83
CA GLY A 123 -1.45 14.46 -3.58
C GLY A 123 -2.02 13.06 -3.31
N VAL A 124 -3.25 13.05 -2.81
CA VAL A 124 -4.11 11.86 -2.77
C VAL A 124 -4.84 11.78 -4.11
N LYS A 125 -4.77 10.64 -4.79
CA LYS A 125 -5.31 10.48 -6.15
C LYS A 125 -6.28 9.30 -6.25
N PRO A 126 -7.35 9.43 -7.04
CA PRO A 126 -8.19 8.29 -7.36
C PRO A 126 -7.45 7.34 -8.33
N GLU A 127 -7.77 6.05 -8.28
CA GLU A 127 -7.11 5.02 -9.09
C GLU A 127 -7.16 5.30 -10.61
N SER A 128 -8.20 5.99 -11.09
CA SER A 128 -8.36 6.43 -12.48
C SER A 128 -7.24 7.37 -12.97
N GLN A 129 -6.53 8.02 -12.05
CA GLN A 129 -5.36 8.85 -12.36
C GLN A 129 -4.05 8.06 -12.44
N THR A 130 -4.04 6.78 -12.05
CA THR A 130 -2.88 5.92 -12.24
C THR A 130 -2.72 5.51 -13.71
N ALA A 131 -1.56 4.97 -14.07
CA ALA A 131 -1.33 4.41 -15.41
C ALA A 131 -2.23 3.19 -15.71
N ARG A 132 -2.62 2.45 -14.67
CA ARG A 132 -3.47 1.25 -14.79
C ARG A 132 -4.96 1.57 -14.91
N LYS A 133 -5.38 2.78 -14.54
CA LYS A 133 -6.77 3.29 -14.53
C LYS A 133 -7.74 2.55 -13.61
N ARG A 134 -7.45 1.31 -13.25
CA ARG A 134 -8.20 0.48 -12.33
C ARG A 134 -7.24 -0.48 -11.65
N LEU A 135 -7.33 -0.58 -10.33
CA LEU A 135 -6.43 -1.39 -9.52
C LEU A 135 -7.19 -2.56 -8.89
N GLY A 136 -6.54 -3.74 -8.85
CA GLY A 136 -7.08 -4.93 -8.19
C GLY A 136 -7.27 -4.71 -6.69
N TRP A 137 -6.34 -3.99 -6.05
CA TRP A 137 -6.38 -3.66 -4.63
C TRP A 137 -7.56 -2.77 -4.22
N MET A 138 -8.15 -2.02 -5.14
CA MET A 138 -9.27 -1.11 -4.84
C MET A 138 -10.64 -1.81 -4.89
N ARG A 139 -10.67 -3.13 -5.06
CA ARG A 139 -11.88 -3.94 -5.24
C ARG A 139 -12.44 -4.63 -3.99
N PRO A 140 -11.62 -5.10 -3.02
CA PRO A 140 -12.13 -5.70 -1.79
C PRO A 140 -13.10 -4.76 -1.07
N PRO A 141 -14.16 -5.30 -0.43
CA PRO A 141 -15.11 -4.50 0.34
C PRO A 141 -14.46 -4.09 1.67
N ALA A 142 -13.65 -3.04 1.63
CA ALA A 142 -12.84 -2.51 2.72
C ALA A 142 -12.59 -1.00 2.48
N GLU A 143 -11.99 -0.32 3.46
CA GLU A 143 -11.45 1.03 3.30
C GLU A 143 -10.04 0.89 2.70
N ASN A 144 -9.94 1.05 1.37
CA ASN A 144 -8.73 0.70 0.61
C ASN A 144 -7.82 1.92 0.40
N ILE A 145 -6.54 1.72 0.66
CA ILE A 145 -5.45 2.70 0.48
C ILE A 145 -4.27 2.01 -0.19
#